data_AF-A0A7J7HLM1-F1
#
_entry.id   AF-A0A7J7HLM1-F1
#
_cell.length_a   1.000
_cell.length_b   1.000
_cell.length_c   1.000
_cell.angle_alpha   90.00
_cell.angle_beta   90.00
_cell.angle_gamma   90.00
#
_symmetry.space_group_name_H-M   'P 1'
#
loop_
_entity.id
_entity.type
_entity.pdbx_description
1 polymer ?
#
loop_
_entity_poly.entity_id
_entity_poly.type
_entity_poly.pdbx_seq_one_letter_code
_entity_poly.pdbx_strand_id
1 'polypeptide(L)'
;MAPSLSKVALVEPMEVEDGEVPLSITLEGSNFFANGHPILTQVPPNIVATPSPFISKDPTQNMVGCFVGFNAAKPQSRHVAAIGKLRDIRFMSIFRFKVWWTTLWVGRSGKDLEYETQMVLLDKSSSTTTSGRTRPYVLLLPIVEGPFRASLQPGMSPYL
;
A
#
# COMPACT_ATOMS: atom_id res chain seq x y z
N MET A 1 -35.22 -21.36 -6.72
CA MET A 1 -35.65 -21.00 -5.34
C MET A 1 -34.45 -20.39 -4.64
N ALA A 2 -34.53 -19.13 -4.23
CA ALA A 2 -33.48 -18.48 -3.44
C ALA A 2 -33.64 -18.88 -1.95
N PRO A 3 -32.56 -19.05 -1.17
CA PRO A 3 -32.68 -19.29 0.26
C PRO A 3 -33.08 -17.99 0.97
N SER A 4 -34.05 -18.10 1.89
CA SER A 4 -34.54 -17.02 2.75
C SER A 4 -33.56 -16.71 3.88
N LEU A 5 -33.21 -15.43 4.03
CA LEU A 5 -32.42 -14.89 5.15
C LEU A 5 -33.32 -14.66 6.36
N SER A 6 -33.23 -15.52 7.38
CA SER A 6 -33.73 -15.21 8.71
C SER A 6 -33.03 -16.03 9.81
N LYS A 7 -31.89 -15.52 10.28
CA LYS A 7 -31.55 -15.51 11.71
C LYS A 7 -30.41 -14.52 11.94
N VAL A 8 -30.74 -13.37 12.53
CA VAL A 8 -29.73 -12.47 13.11
C VAL A 8 -29.17 -13.22 14.32
N ALA A 9 -28.02 -13.87 14.14
CA ALA A 9 -27.17 -14.22 15.26
C ALA A 9 -26.55 -12.91 15.73
N LEU A 10 -26.86 -12.50 16.95
CA LEU A 10 -26.11 -11.48 17.66
C LEU A 10 -24.67 -11.99 17.74
N VAL A 11 -23.80 -11.41 16.92
CA VAL A 11 -22.36 -11.59 17.05
C VAL A 11 -22.01 -10.85 18.32
N GLU A 12 -21.73 -11.60 19.39
CA GLU A 12 -21.06 -11.03 20.56
C GLU A 12 -19.81 -10.30 20.06
N PRO A 13 -19.58 -9.04 20.47
CA PRO A 13 -18.37 -8.35 20.07
C PRO A 13 -17.20 -9.19 20.55
N MET A 14 -16.45 -9.74 19.59
CA MET A 14 -15.11 -10.27 19.87
C MET A 14 -14.38 -9.15 20.59
N GLU A 15 -14.09 -9.37 21.87
CA GLU A 15 -13.25 -8.50 22.66
C GLU A 15 -11.89 -8.40 21.94
N VAL A 16 -11.69 -7.27 21.25
CA VAL A 16 -10.39 -6.89 20.71
C VAL A 16 -9.59 -6.46 21.93
N GLU A 17 -8.63 -7.30 22.30
CA GLU A 17 -7.75 -7.10 23.44
C GLU A 17 -7.11 -5.70 23.38
N ASP A 18 -7.31 -4.97 24.46
CA ASP A 18 -6.98 -3.58 24.68
C ASP A 18 -5.46 -3.34 24.64
N GLY A 19 -4.98 -2.51 23.71
CA GLY A 19 -3.56 -2.12 23.62
C GLY A 19 -2.96 -1.88 22.23
N GLU A 20 -3.75 -1.87 21.15
CA GLU A 20 -3.20 -1.62 19.81
C GLU A 20 -2.70 -0.18 19.66
N VAL A 21 -1.37 -0.05 19.57
CA VAL A 21 -0.70 1.20 19.22
C VAL A 21 -1.20 1.65 17.83
N PRO A 22 -1.66 2.91 17.66
CA PRO A 22 -2.27 3.38 16.43
C PRO A 22 -1.34 3.16 15.23
N LEU A 23 -1.86 2.59 14.14
CA LEU A 23 -1.10 2.37 12.91
C LEU A 23 -0.49 3.70 12.41
N SER A 24 0.64 3.62 11.71
CA SER A 24 1.31 4.81 11.18
C SER A 24 1.93 4.54 9.82
N ILE A 25 1.89 5.54 8.94
CA ILE A 25 2.65 5.59 7.70
C ILE A 25 3.36 6.94 7.62
N THR A 26 4.68 6.94 7.47
CA THR A 26 5.49 8.17 7.45
C THR A 26 6.51 8.14 6.31
N LEU A 27 6.82 9.31 5.76
CA LEU A 27 7.96 9.52 4.87
C LEU A 27 9.01 10.32 5.63
N GLU A 28 10.14 9.68 5.95
CA GLU A 28 11.23 10.29 6.71
C GLU A 28 12.52 10.21 5.91
N GLY A 29 13.08 11.38 5.58
CA GLY A 29 14.21 11.48 4.66
C GLY A 29 13.88 10.85 3.31
N SER A 30 14.57 9.78 2.95
CA SER A 30 14.38 9.04 1.69
C SER A 30 13.70 7.70 1.87
N ASN A 31 12.96 7.46 2.96
CA ASN A 31 12.34 6.16 3.24
C ASN A 31 10.90 6.31 3.71
N PHE A 32 10.02 5.46 3.17
CA PHE A 32 8.69 5.25 3.74
C PHE A 32 8.74 4.20 4.84
N PHE A 33 8.03 4.47 5.93
CA PHE A 33 7.88 3.57 7.06
C PHE A 33 6.41 3.24 7.31
N ALA A 34 6.14 1.99 7.68
CA ALA A 34 4.87 1.55 8.23
C ALA A 34 5.13 1.00 9.65
N ASN A 35 4.55 1.64 10.67
CA ASN A 35 4.86 1.33 12.08
C ASN A 35 6.37 1.32 12.40
N GLY A 36 7.13 2.23 11.79
CA GLY A 36 8.60 2.30 11.95
C GLY A 36 9.38 1.23 11.17
N HIS A 37 8.72 0.34 10.42
CA HIS A 37 9.39 -0.60 9.51
C HIS A 37 9.53 0.02 8.12
N PRO A 38 10.74 0.04 7.53
CA PRO A 38 10.90 0.56 6.17
C PRO A 38 10.15 -0.31 5.16
N ILE A 39 9.40 0.32 4.26
CA ILE A 39 8.63 -0.34 3.20
C ILE A 39 9.11 0.03 1.79
N LEU A 40 9.58 1.26 1.61
CA LEU A 40 10.26 1.73 0.41
C LEU A 40 11.48 2.54 0.84
N THR A 41 12.61 2.28 0.22
CA THR A 41 13.88 2.98 0.52
C THR A 41 14.38 3.74 -0.70
N GLN A 42 15.25 4.73 -0.52
CA GLN A 42 15.73 5.57 -1.64
C GLN A 42 14.60 6.19 -2.46
N VAL A 43 13.57 6.67 -1.76
CA VAL A 43 12.47 7.44 -2.31
C VAL A 43 13.03 8.72 -2.95
N PRO A 44 12.77 9.00 -4.24
CA PRO A 44 13.27 10.20 -4.90
C PRO A 44 12.74 11.50 -4.26
N PRO A 45 13.51 12.59 -4.29
CA PRO A 45 13.15 13.85 -3.63
C PRO A 45 11.93 14.55 -4.25
N ASN A 46 11.51 14.15 -5.45
CA ASN A 46 10.31 14.69 -6.09
C ASN A 46 9.02 13.97 -5.68
N ILE A 47 9.10 12.93 -4.84
CA ILE A 47 7.93 12.24 -4.27
C ILE A 47 7.39 13.02 -3.07
N VAL A 48 6.07 13.14 -3.01
CA VAL A 48 5.35 13.84 -1.95
C VAL A 48 4.35 12.88 -1.31
N ALA A 49 4.35 12.81 0.02
CA ALA A 49 3.36 12.07 0.80
C ALA A 49 2.37 13.07 1.42
N THR A 50 1.10 12.97 1.04
CA THR A 50 0.01 13.81 1.57
C THR A 50 -0.84 12.95 2.50
N PRO A 51 -0.89 13.24 3.82
CA PRO A 51 -1.72 12.49 4.76
C PRO A 51 -3.19 12.48 4.34
N SER A 52 -3.90 11.38 4.63
CA SER A 52 -5.34 11.32 4.40
C SER A 52 -6.06 12.33 5.32
N PRO A 53 -6.99 13.14 4.79
CA PRO A 53 -7.79 14.06 5.61
C PRO A 53 -8.84 13.33 6.46
N PHE A 54 -9.05 12.04 6.22
CA PHE A 54 -10.06 11.21 6.86
C PHE A 54 -9.52 10.40 8.06
N ILE A 55 -8.43 10.85 8.70
CA ILE A 55 -8.00 10.29 9.99
C ILE A 55 -9.19 10.48 10.96
N SER A 56 -9.83 9.38 11.32
CA SER A 56 -10.99 9.45 12.20
C SER A 56 -10.52 9.97 13.57
N LYS A 57 -11.37 10.75 14.23
CA LYS A 57 -11.11 11.22 15.61
C LYS A 57 -11.26 10.09 16.64
N ASP A 58 -11.71 8.93 16.20
CA ASP A 58 -11.88 7.74 17.03
C ASP A 58 -10.57 6.92 16.96
N PRO A 59 -9.82 6.82 18.07
CA PRO A 59 -8.56 6.06 18.11
C PRO A 59 -8.75 4.57 17.78
N THR A 60 -9.98 4.06 17.79
CA THR A 60 -10.32 2.67 17.40
C THR A 60 -10.58 2.48 15.90
N GLN A 61 -10.78 3.56 15.14
CA GLN A 61 -11.06 3.56 13.70
C GLN A 61 -9.96 4.32 12.95
N ASN A 62 -8.70 3.90 13.14
CA ASN A 62 -7.55 4.57 12.53
C ASN A 62 -7.42 4.19 11.05
N MET A 63 -8.11 4.93 10.17
CA MET A 63 -7.83 4.87 8.73
C MET A 63 -6.48 5.54 8.45
N VAL A 64 -5.43 4.74 8.49
CA VAL A 64 -4.04 5.19 8.35
C VAL A 64 -3.61 4.99 6.90
N GLY A 65 -3.29 6.09 6.24
CA GLY A 65 -2.88 6.12 4.85
C GLY A 65 -2.44 7.50 4.42
N CYS A 66 -1.74 7.56 3.29
CA CYS A 66 -1.35 8.80 2.64
C CYS A 66 -1.47 8.64 1.12
N PHE A 67 -1.77 9.73 0.43
CA PHE A 67 -1.63 9.81 -1.01
C PHE A 67 -0.16 10.05 -1.36
N VAL A 68 0.35 9.27 -2.31
CA VAL A 68 1.70 9.43 -2.83
C VAL A 68 1.61 10.08 -4.21
N GLY A 69 2.15 11.28 -4.32
CA GLY A 69 2.25 12.04 -5.56
C GLY A 69 3.71 12.28 -5.96
N PHE A 70 3.92 12.87 -7.12
CA PHE A 70 5.25 13.31 -7.56
C PHE A 70 5.17 14.62 -8.33
N ASN A 71 6.25 15.39 -8.29
CA ASN A 71 6.41 16.59 -9.11
C ASN A 71 7.06 16.24 -10.45
N ALA A 72 6.47 16.74 -11.54
CA ALA A 72 6.99 16.61 -12.90
C ALA A 72 7.37 17.98 -13.47
N ALA A 73 8.49 18.06 -14.19
CA ALA A 73 9.01 19.33 -14.70
C ALA A 73 8.17 19.92 -15.86
N LYS A 74 7.47 19.06 -16.61
CA LYS A 74 6.65 19.46 -17.77
C LYS A 74 5.37 18.64 -17.78
N PRO A 75 4.23 19.21 -18.23
CA PRO A 75 2.99 18.45 -18.41
C PRO A 75 3.15 17.43 -19.55
N GLN A 76 2.69 16.20 -19.32
CA GLN A 76 2.66 15.15 -20.34
C GLN A 76 1.38 14.30 -20.19
N SER A 77 0.97 13.64 -21.28
CA SER A 77 -0.13 12.67 -21.25
C SER A 77 0.22 11.39 -20.50
N ARG A 78 1.51 11.13 -20.28
CA ARG A 78 2.03 9.99 -19.53
C ARG A 78 3.30 10.36 -18.78
N HIS A 79 3.35 9.99 -17.51
CA HIS A 79 4.53 10.09 -16.67
C HIS A 79 4.91 8.72 -16.12
N VAL A 80 6.22 8.48 -16.00
CA VAL A 80 6.77 7.36 -15.26
C VAL A 80 7.72 7.93 -14.22
N ALA A 81 7.45 7.65 -12.96
CA ALA A 81 8.25 8.11 -11.83
C ALA A 81 8.52 6.93 -10.90
N ALA A 82 9.75 6.80 -10.43
CA ALA A 82 10.08 5.84 -9.39
C ALA A 82 9.60 6.39 -8.04
N ILE A 83 8.99 5.55 -7.22
CA ILE A 83 8.49 5.91 -5.89
C ILE A 83 9.37 5.36 -4.76
N GLY A 84 10.37 4.55 -5.08
CA GLY A 84 11.38 4.05 -4.14
C GLY A 84 11.85 2.64 -4.50
N LYS A 85 12.62 2.00 -3.63
CA LYS A 85 13.07 0.61 -3.73
C LYS A 85 12.27 -0.27 -2.80
N LEU A 86 11.66 -1.31 -3.37
CA LEU A 86 11.09 -2.43 -2.63
C LEU A 86 12.09 -3.60 -2.65
N ARG A 87 12.53 -4.02 -1.46
CA ARG A 87 13.46 -5.13 -1.26
C ARG A 87 13.07 -5.96 -0.05
N ASP A 88 13.23 -7.27 -0.16
CA ASP A 88 13.15 -8.25 0.92
C ASP A 88 11.81 -8.33 1.67
N ILE A 89 10.75 -7.71 1.14
CA ILE A 89 9.39 -7.79 1.65
C ILE A 89 8.56 -8.61 0.67
N ARG A 90 8.02 -9.75 1.12
CA ARG A 90 7.07 -10.53 0.32
C ARG A 90 5.87 -9.67 -0.01
N PHE A 91 5.38 -9.78 -1.22
CA PHE A 91 4.14 -9.14 -1.63
C PHE A 91 3.32 -10.05 -2.52
N MET A 92 2.03 -9.78 -2.54
CA MET A 92 1.10 -10.26 -3.55
C MET A 92 0.68 -9.07 -4.42
N SER A 93 0.63 -9.23 -5.73
CA SER A 93 0.17 -8.18 -6.64
C SER A 93 -0.88 -8.73 -7.61
N ILE A 94 -1.66 -7.81 -8.18
CA ILE A 94 -2.62 -8.10 -9.25
C ILE A 94 -2.25 -7.24 -10.45
N PHE A 95 -2.00 -7.86 -11.59
CA PHE A 95 -1.61 -7.16 -12.82
C PHE A 95 -2.49 -7.56 -14.01
N ARG A 96 -2.58 -6.67 -15.00
CA ARG A 96 -3.34 -6.89 -16.23
C ARG A 96 -2.40 -7.21 -17.38
N PHE A 97 -2.51 -8.42 -17.91
CA PHE A 97 -1.81 -8.82 -19.14
C PHE A 97 -2.72 -8.84 -20.37
N LYS A 98 -4.04 -8.72 -20.17
CA LYS A 98 -5.05 -8.46 -21.22
C LYS A 98 -6.09 -7.46 -20.69
N VAL A 99 -6.77 -6.78 -21.60
CA VAL A 99 -7.72 -5.69 -21.28
C VAL A 99 -8.80 -6.12 -20.26
N TRP A 100 -9.24 -7.38 -20.31
CA TRP A 100 -10.28 -7.94 -19.43
C TRP A 100 -9.77 -9.07 -18.50
N TRP A 101 -8.46 -9.30 -18.40
CA TRP A 101 -7.90 -10.34 -17.53
C TRP A 101 -6.89 -9.76 -16.54
N THR A 102 -7.06 -10.14 -15.28
CA THR A 102 -6.07 -9.99 -14.22
C THR A 102 -5.57 -11.35 -13.77
N THR A 103 -4.34 -11.40 -13.27
CA THR A 103 -3.84 -12.56 -12.52
C THR A 103 -3.03 -12.08 -11.33
N LEU A 104 -2.84 -12.99 -10.37
CA LEU A 104 -2.05 -12.78 -9.18
C LEU A 104 -0.57 -13.06 -9.47
N TRP A 105 0.30 -12.31 -8.81
CA TRP A 105 1.74 -12.55 -8.80
C TRP A 105 2.27 -12.40 -7.37
N VAL A 106 3.37 -13.09 -7.06
CA VAL A 106 4.04 -12.98 -5.76
C VAL A 106 5.51 -12.70 -6.01
N GLY A 107 6.05 -11.73 -5.29
CA GLY A 107 7.45 -11.34 -5.41
C GLY A 107 8.02 -10.85 -4.08
N ARG A 108 9.28 -10.41 -4.10
CA ARG A 108 9.97 -9.85 -2.93
C ARG A 108 10.71 -8.55 -3.22
N SER A 109 10.80 -8.15 -4.48
CA SER A 109 11.44 -6.93 -4.92
C SER A 109 10.61 -6.19 -5.98
N GLY A 110 10.77 -4.86 -6.08
CA GLY A 110 10.05 -4.06 -7.08
C GLY A 110 10.28 -4.50 -8.52
N LYS A 111 11.44 -5.10 -8.83
CA LYS A 111 11.73 -5.69 -10.14
C LYS A 111 10.88 -6.93 -10.47
N ASP A 112 10.33 -7.59 -9.44
CA ASP A 112 9.52 -8.79 -9.61
C ASP A 112 8.06 -8.42 -9.95
N LEU A 113 7.72 -7.12 -10.02
CA LEU A 113 6.40 -6.70 -10.47
C LEU A 113 6.22 -6.93 -11.97
N GLU A 114 4.98 -7.11 -12.36
CA GLU A 114 4.58 -7.13 -13.76
C GLU A 114 4.11 -5.75 -14.20
N TYR A 115 4.22 -5.47 -15.50
CA TYR A 115 3.65 -4.25 -16.08
C TYR A 115 2.14 -4.20 -15.86
N GLU A 116 1.59 -2.99 -15.77
CA GLU A 116 0.16 -2.78 -15.52
C GLU A 116 -0.33 -3.40 -14.20
N THR A 117 0.52 -3.43 -13.17
CA THR A 117 0.12 -3.84 -11.81
C THR A 117 -0.87 -2.81 -11.24
N GLN A 118 -2.05 -3.28 -10.84
CA GLN A 118 -3.16 -2.45 -10.35
C GLN A 118 -3.26 -2.43 -8.83
N MET A 119 -2.51 -3.29 -8.13
CA MET A 119 -2.50 -3.40 -6.68
C MET A 119 -1.25 -4.16 -6.23
N VAL A 120 -0.64 -3.74 -5.12
CA VAL A 120 0.39 -4.50 -4.40
C VAL A 120 0.05 -4.53 -2.92
N LEU A 121 0.00 -5.72 -2.32
CA LEU A 121 -0.16 -5.94 -0.90
C LEU A 121 1.16 -6.46 -0.33
N LEU A 122 1.86 -5.62 0.42
CA LEU A 122 3.06 -6.00 1.16
C LEU A 122 2.67 -6.82 2.39
N ASP A 123 3.36 -7.93 2.59
CA ASP A 123 3.17 -8.84 3.71
C ASP A 123 3.55 -8.18 5.05
N LYS A 124 2.89 -8.60 6.12
CA LYS A 124 3.23 -8.16 7.49
C LYS A 124 4.60 -8.68 7.92
N SER A 125 5.24 -8.03 8.87
CA SER A 125 6.48 -8.55 9.47
C SER A 125 6.15 -9.42 10.67
N SER A 126 6.88 -10.53 10.84
CA SER A 126 6.92 -11.28 12.10
C SER A 126 7.94 -10.71 13.09
N SER A 127 8.88 -9.87 12.62
CA SER A 127 9.85 -9.20 13.49
C SER A 127 9.30 -7.89 14.06
N THR A 128 9.67 -7.61 15.30
CA THR A 128 9.38 -6.36 15.99
C THR A 128 10.52 -5.36 15.80
N THR A 129 10.19 -4.07 15.72
CA THR A 129 11.17 -2.98 15.82
C THR A 129 11.71 -2.87 17.25
N THR A 130 12.71 -2.00 17.45
CA THR A 130 13.18 -1.58 18.79
C THR A 130 12.07 -0.98 19.65
N SER A 131 11.03 -0.42 19.03
CA SER A 131 9.82 0.09 19.69
C SER A 131 8.73 -0.97 19.91
N GLY A 132 9.03 -2.26 19.69
CA GLY A 132 8.10 -3.37 19.91
C GLY A 132 7.01 -3.52 18.84
N ARG A 133 7.09 -2.79 17.73
CA ARG A 133 6.03 -2.74 16.71
C ARG A 133 6.32 -3.68 15.55
N THR A 134 5.30 -4.30 14.97
CA THR A 134 5.42 -5.09 13.73
C THR A 134 4.93 -4.27 12.53
N ARG A 135 5.45 -4.58 11.34
CA ARG A 135 4.93 -4.03 10.09
C ARG A 135 3.55 -4.65 9.84
N PRO A 136 2.47 -3.87 9.67
CA PRO A 136 1.18 -4.39 9.25
C PRO A 136 1.23 -4.80 7.76
N TYR A 137 0.13 -5.34 7.24
CA TYR A 137 -0.03 -5.38 5.79
C TYR A 137 -0.08 -3.94 5.24
N VAL A 138 0.56 -3.70 4.10
CA VAL A 138 0.57 -2.37 3.46
C VAL A 138 0.07 -2.49 2.04
N LEU A 139 -0.97 -1.71 1.72
CA LEU A 139 -1.57 -1.66 0.41
C LEU A 139 -1.01 -0.48 -0.39
N LEU A 140 -0.40 -0.77 -1.54
CA LEU A 140 -0.10 0.23 -2.56
C LEU A 140 -1.20 0.12 -3.63
N LEU A 141 -1.99 1.20 -3.74
CA LEU A 141 -3.13 1.26 -4.64
C LEU A 141 -2.96 2.43 -5.61
N PRO A 142 -2.65 2.17 -6.88
CA PRO A 142 -2.69 3.17 -7.94
C PRO A 142 -4.06 3.86 -8.02
N ILE A 143 -4.04 5.18 -8.11
CA ILE A 143 -5.25 5.99 -8.17
C ILE A 143 -5.95 5.79 -9.51
N VAL A 144 -7.28 5.68 -9.43
CA VAL A 144 -8.19 5.71 -10.56
C VAL A 144 -9.13 6.90 -10.36
N GLU A 145 -8.83 8.04 -10.97
CA GLU A 145 -9.58 9.28 -10.80
C GLU A 145 -9.91 9.92 -12.15
N GLY A 146 -11.19 10.02 -12.50
CA GLY A 146 -11.65 10.63 -13.75
C GLY A 146 -10.99 10.00 -14.99
N PRO A 147 -10.28 10.76 -15.84
CA PRO A 147 -9.50 10.21 -16.96
C PRO A 147 -8.09 9.74 -16.56
N PHE A 148 -7.63 10.05 -15.34
CA PHE A 148 -6.31 9.68 -14.86
C PHE A 148 -6.28 8.22 -14.41
N ARG A 149 -5.28 7.47 -14.90
CA ARG A 149 -5.03 6.08 -14.51
C ARG A 149 -3.56 5.97 -14.16
N ALA A 150 -3.29 5.47 -12.96
CA ALA A 150 -1.98 5.03 -12.56
C ALA A 150 -1.91 3.49 -12.58
N SER A 151 -0.72 2.97 -12.84
CA SER A 151 -0.38 1.57 -12.64
C SER A 151 1.05 1.49 -12.11
N LEU A 152 1.40 0.39 -11.46
CA LEU A 152 2.76 0.07 -11.06
C LEU A 152 3.40 -0.80 -12.15
N GLN A 153 4.71 -0.67 -12.31
CA GLN A 153 5.49 -1.42 -13.28
C GLN A 153 6.88 -1.71 -12.69
N PRO A 154 7.58 -2.75 -13.15
CA PRO A 154 8.93 -3.04 -12.66
C PRO A 154 9.94 -1.93 -13.00
N GLY A 155 10.83 -1.62 -12.05
CA GLY A 155 11.99 -0.76 -12.29
C GLY A 155 13.20 -1.51 -12.86
N MET A 156 14.17 -0.79 -13.45
CA MET A 156 15.45 -1.36 -13.96
C MET A 156 16.41 -1.87 -12.86
N SER A 157 15.95 -1.96 -11.62
CA SER A 157 16.65 -2.43 -10.43
C SER A 157 15.55 -2.72 -9.38
N PRO A 158 15.75 -2.89 -8.06
CA PRO A 158 14.63 -3.14 -7.12
C PRO A 158 13.67 -1.93 -6.96
N TYR A 159 13.79 -0.92 -7.82
CA TYR A 159 12.93 0.25 -7.82
C TYR A 159 11.51 -0.14 -8.22
N LEU A 160 10.57 0.62 -7.67
CA LEU A 160 9.14 0.58 -7.89
C LEU A 160 8.70 1.93 -8.46
#